data_AF-A0A7V9C196-F1
#
_entry.id   AF-A0A7V9C196-F1
#
_cell.length_a   1.000
_cell.length_b   1.000
_cell.length_c   1.000
_cell.angle_alpha   90.00
_cell.angle_beta   90.00
_cell.angle_gamma   90.00
#
_symmetry.space_group_name_H-M   'P 1'
#
loop_
_entity.id
_entity.type
_entity.pdbx_description
1 polymer ?
#
loop_
_entity_poly.entity_id
_entity_poly.type
_entity_poly.pdbx_seq_one_letter_code
_entity_poly.pdbx_strand_id
1 'polypeptide(L)'
;MERDTPLKKALFACDEISGFVHACGLVRPLGLEGLEPKSVKKKLKQPSFAAGVHRDEVYAGAELLGVGLDEHIVNVVAALQPISEELGLRTETSI
;
A
#
# COMPACT_ATOMS: atom_id res chain seq x y z
N MET A 1 7.37 9.74 -19.21
CA MET A 1 8.63 8.97 -19.33
C MET A 1 8.25 7.50 -19.46
N GLU A 2 8.84 6.77 -20.40
CA GLU A 2 8.54 5.35 -20.57
C GLU A 2 9.10 4.53 -19.39
N ARG A 3 8.33 3.52 -18.93
CA ARG A 3 8.66 2.65 -17.79
C ARG A 3 9.43 1.41 -18.28
N ASP A 4 10.57 1.66 -18.90
CA ASP A 4 11.39 0.71 -19.67
C ASP A 4 12.40 -0.09 -18.83
N THR A 5 12.66 0.32 -17.59
CA THR A 5 13.59 -0.37 -16.68
C THR A 5 12.87 -0.96 -15.47
N PRO A 6 13.40 -2.04 -14.86
CA PRO A 6 12.82 -2.62 -13.64
C PRO A 6 12.62 -1.60 -12.52
N LEU A 7 13.60 -0.70 -12.31
CA LEU A 7 13.51 0.34 -11.28
C LEU A 7 12.35 1.31 -11.54
N LYS A 8 12.19 1.81 -12.78
CA LYS A 8 11.08 2.73 -13.12
C LYS A 8 9.71 2.04 -12.94
N LYS A 9 9.62 0.75 -13.26
CA LYS A 9 8.41 -0.05 -13.05
C LYS A 9 8.09 -0.20 -11.56
N ALA A 10 9.08 -0.54 -10.74
CA ALA A 10 8.93 -0.67 -9.30
C ALA A 10 8.56 0.66 -8.62
N LEU A 11 9.21 1.77 -8.99
CA LEU A 11 8.87 3.10 -8.47
C LEU A 11 7.40 3.45 -8.75
N PHE A 12 6.96 3.28 -9.99
CA PHE A 12 5.56 3.50 -10.35
C PHE A 12 4.60 2.58 -9.59
N ALA A 13 4.93 1.30 -9.50
CA ALA A 13 4.07 0.32 -8.84
C ALA A 13 3.93 0.58 -7.33
N CYS A 14 4.97 1.11 -6.68
CA CYS A 14 4.98 1.33 -5.24
C CYS A 14 4.39 2.70 -4.82
N ASP A 15 4.42 3.72 -5.69
CA ASP A 15 4.08 5.11 -5.32
C ASP A 15 2.68 5.23 -4.69
N GLU A 16 1.64 4.96 -5.47
CA GLU A 16 0.25 5.09 -5.03
C GLU A 16 -0.14 4.07 -3.94
N ILE A 17 0.32 2.82 -4.07
CA ILE A 17 -0.06 1.76 -3.12
C ILE A 17 0.59 1.95 -1.74
N SER A 18 1.80 2.50 -1.66
CA SER A 18 2.48 2.74 -0.38
C SER A 18 1.75 3.79 0.46
N GLY A 19 1.37 4.92 -0.17
CA GLY A 19 0.53 5.92 0.46
C GLY A 19 -0.86 5.38 0.84
N PHE A 20 -1.43 4.51 0.01
CA PHE A 20 -2.73 3.91 0.30
C PHE A 20 -2.69 2.92 1.49
N VAL A 21 -1.65 2.09 1.57
CA VAL A 21 -1.43 1.16 2.69
C VAL A 21 -1.12 1.95 3.98
N HIS A 22 -0.34 3.02 3.90
CA HIS A 22 -0.11 3.93 5.02
C HIS A 22 -1.42 4.54 5.54
N ALA A 23 -2.29 5.04 4.65
CA ALA A 23 -3.61 5.53 5.02
C ALA A 23 -4.49 4.44 5.67
N CYS A 24 -4.41 3.19 5.21
CA CYS A 24 -5.06 2.06 5.85
C CYS A 24 -4.55 1.85 7.29
N GLY A 25 -3.24 2.00 7.52
CA GLY A 25 -2.64 1.91 8.84
C GLY A 25 -3.11 3.00 9.79
N LEU A 26 -3.18 4.26 9.33
CA LEU A 26 -3.56 5.41 10.15
C LEU A 26 -4.97 5.29 10.78
N VAL A 27 -5.88 4.57 10.13
CA VAL A 27 -7.26 4.40 10.61
C VAL A 27 -7.49 3.11 11.40
N ARG A 28 -6.45 2.28 11.58
CA ARG A 28 -6.54 1.01 12.33
C ARG A 28 -5.97 1.18 13.74
N PRO A 29 -6.53 0.48 14.75
CA PRO A 29 -6.01 0.53 16.11
C PRO A 29 -4.59 -0.03 16.21
N LEU A 30 -4.28 -1.07 15.44
CA LEU A 30 -2.98 -1.76 15.43
C LEU A 30 -2.09 -1.36 14.23
N GLY A 31 -2.31 -0.18 13.64
CA GLY A 31 -1.51 0.29 12.50
C GLY A 31 -1.50 -0.69 11.31
N LEU A 32 -0.32 -1.21 10.96
CA LEU A 32 -0.15 -2.21 9.89
C LEU A 32 -0.19 -3.67 10.37
N GLU A 33 -0.16 -3.89 11.68
CA GLU A 33 -0.13 -5.24 12.24
C GLU A 33 -1.43 -6.00 11.92
N GLY A 34 -1.30 -7.20 11.34
CA GLY A 34 -2.43 -7.98 10.84
C GLY A 34 -3.23 -7.32 9.70
N LEU A 35 -2.63 -6.37 8.96
CA LEU A 35 -3.29 -5.76 7.80
C LEU A 35 -3.29 -6.72 6.61
N GLU A 36 -4.41 -7.39 6.40
CA GLU A 36 -4.60 -8.33 5.29
C GLU A 36 -4.97 -7.65 3.95
N PRO A 37 -4.58 -8.20 2.79
CA PRO A 37 -4.91 -7.67 1.45
C PRO A 37 -6.41 -7.45 1.23
N LYS A 38 -7.26 -8.31 1.80
CA LYS A 38 -8.72 -8.17 1.73
C LYS A 38 -9.21 -6.85 2.31
N SER A 39 -8.61 -6.37 3.41
CA SER A 39 -8.96 -5.11 4.06
C SER A 39 -8.57 -3.92 3.21
N VAL A 40 -7.38 -3.96 2.61
CA VAL A 40 -6.89 -2.94 1.67
C VAL A 40 -7.77 -2.88 0.42
N LYS A 41 -8.09 -4.03 -0.19
CA LYS A 41 -9.01 -4.10 -1.35
C LYS A 41 -10.42 -3.57 -1.02
N LYS A 42 -10.93 -3.81 0.19
CA LYS A 42 -12.21 -3.24 0.62
C LYS A 42 -12.15 -1.72 0.67
N LYS A 43 -11.03 -1.15 1.11
CA LYS A 43 -10.79 0.29 1.12
C LYS A 43 -10.60 0.87 -0.27
N LEU A 44 -9.91 0.18 -1.19
CA LEU A 44 -9.76 0.62 -2.59
C LEU A 44 -11.12 0.86 -3.26
N LYS A 45 -12.11 0.03 -2.93
CA LYS A 45 -13.51 0.16 -3.41
C LYS A 45 -14.29 1.32 -2.79
N GLN A 46 -13.71 2.08 -1.85
CA GLN A 46 -14.32 3.26 -1.22
C GLN A 46 -13.68 4.52 -1.80
N PRO A 47 -14.31 5.22 -2.76
CA PRO A 47 -13.73 6.41 -3.40
C PRO A 47 -13.39 7.54 -2.41
N SER A 48 -14.19 7.67 -1.36
CA SER A 48 -13.99 8.68 -0.32
C SER A 48 -12.79 8.41 0.60
N PHE A 49 -12.34 7.16 0.69
CA PHE A 49 -11.19 6.81 1.52
C PHE A 49 -9.90 7.11 0.76
N ALA A 50 -9.00 7.89 1.36
CA ALA A 50 -7.78 8.38 0.71
C ALA A 50 -8.08 8.92 -0.70
N ALA A 51 -9.00 9.89 -0.80
CA ALA A 51 -9.58 10.33 -2.06
C ALA A 51 -8.56 10.81 -3.12
N GLY A 52 -7.36 11.20 -2.70
CA GLY A 52 -6.26 11.59 -3.60
C GLY A 52 -5.55 10.42 -4.30
N VAL A 53 -5.84 9.16 -3.95
CA VAL A 53 -5.20 8.00 -4.56
C VAL A 53 -5.71 7.74 -5.98
N HIS A 54 -4.79 7.51 -6.92
CA HIS A 54 -5.11 7.07 -8.27
C HIS A 54 -5.27 5.54 -8.29
N ARG A 55 -6.50 5.07 -8.12
CA ARG A 55 -6.81 3.62 -8.02
C ARG A 55 -6.37 2.85 -9.26
N ASP A 56 -6.56 3.41 -10.44
CA ASP A 56 -6.15 2.78 -11.70
C ASP A 56 -4.63 2.55 -11.75
N GLU A 57 -3.84 3.46 -11.16
CA GLU A 57 -2.39 3.31 -11.07
C GLU A 57 -1.98 2.24 -10.05
N VAL A 58 -2.74 2.06 -8.97
CA VAL A 58 -2.54 0.93 -8.02
C VAL A 58 -2.70 -0.41 -8.75
N TYR A 59 -3.73 -0.56 -9.58
CA TYR A 59 -3.95 -1.79 -10.36
C TYR A 59 -2.88 -1.97 -11.44
N ALA A 60 -2.63 -0.92 -12.23
CA ALA A 60 -1.63 -0.95 -13.30
C ALA A 60 -0.21 -1.20 -12.76
N GLY A 61 0.10 -0.74 -11.54
CA GLY A 61 1.37 -0.98 -10.87
C GLY A 61 1.65 -2.47 -10.64
N ALA A 62 0.69 -3.20 -10.08
CA ALA A 62 0.80 -4.64 -9.86
C ALA A 62 0.94 -5.40 -11.20
N GLU A 63 0.11 -5.05 -12.19
CA GLU A 63 0.18 -5.64 -13.53
C GLU A 63 1.53 -5.41 -14.20
N LEU A 64 2.08 -4.20 -14.08
CA LEU A 64 3.38 -3.83 -14.66
C LEU A 64 4.55 -4.62 -14.07
N LEU A 65 4.44 -5.01 -12.80
CA LEU A 65 5.39 -5.90 -12.12
C LEU A 65 5.15 -7.38 -12.42
N GLY A 66 4.03 -7.74 -13.05
CA GLY A 66 3.67 -9.12 -13.34
C GLY A 66 3.26 -9.91 -12.09
N VAL A 67 2.81 -9.23 -11.03
CA VAL A 67 2.38 -9.83 -9.76
C VAL A 67 0.89 -9.61 -9.53
N GLY A 68 0.26 -10.46 -8.71
CA GLY A 68 -1.11 -10.23 -8.29
C GLY A 68 -1.23 -9.02 -7.36
N LEU A 69 -2.36 -8.31 -7.37
CA LEU A 69 -2.58 -7.19 -6.45
C LEU A 69 -2.46 -7.61 -4.97
N ASP A 70 -2.92 -8.81 -4.62
CA ASP A 70 -2.81 -9.31 -3.24
C ASP A 70 -1.35 -9.49 -2.82
N GLU A 71 -0.52 -10.05 -3.71
CA GLU A 71 0.92 -10.19 -3.50
C GLU A 71 1.60 -8.82 -3.36
N HIS A 72 1.24 -7.87 -4.21
CA HIS A 72 1.78 -6.51 -4.14
C HIS A 72 1.42 -5.81 -2.82
N ILE A 73 0.17 -5.97 -2.36
CA ILE A 73 -0.25 -5.45 -1.05
C ILE A 73 0.58 -6.10 0.07
N VAL A 74 0.77 -7.42 0.06
CA VAL A 74 1.60 -8.11 1.07
C VAL A 74 3.02 -7.56 1.08
N ASN A 75 3.63 -7.39 -0.09
CA ASN A 75 4.99 -6.86 -0.22
C ASN A 75 5.11 -5.46 0.38
N VAL A 76 4.15 -4.58 0.07
CA VAL A 76 4.14 -3.19 0.56
C VAL A 76 3.88 -3.15 2.07
N VAL A 77 2.94 -3.94 2.60
CA VAL A 77 2.69 -4.03 4.05
C VAL A 77 3.95 -4.51 4.76
N ALA A 78 4.59 -5.58 4.27
CA ALA A 78 5.81 -6.12 4.86
C ALA A 78 6.99 -5.13 4.80
N ALA A 79 7.08 -4.30 3.76
CA ALA A 79 8.11 -3.28 3.64
C ALA A 79 7.90 -2.10 4.62
N LEU A 80 6.65 -1.69 4.84
CA LEU A 80 6.32 -0.55 5.71
C LEU A 80 6.23 -0.93 7.19
N GLN A 81 5.88 -2.17 7.51
CA GLN A 81 5.65 -2.61 8.89
C GLN A 81 6.85 -2.41 9.82
N PRO A 82 8.12 -2.72 9.44
CA PRO A 82 9.29 -2.51 10.29
C PRO A 82 9.56 -1.05 10.66
N ILE A 83 9.08 -0.10 9.85
CA ILE A 83 9.26 1.34 10.04
C ILE A 83 7.96 2.02 10.48
N SER A 84 6.99 1.27 11.01
CA SER A 84 5.66 1.80 11.38
C SER A 84 5.74 3.01 12.31
N GLU A 85 6.64 2.99 13.30
CA GLU A 85 6.81 4.11 14.23
C GLU A 85 7.32 5.38 13.54
N GLU A 86 8.29 5.25 12.62
CA GLU A 86 8.80 6.36 11.80
C GLU A 86 7.72 6.95 10.88
N LEU A 87 6.79 6.10 10.43
CA LEU A 87 5.64 6.49 9.62
C LEU A 87 4.48 7.09 10.45
N GLY A 88 4.65 7.22 11.77
CA GLY A 88 3.61 7.73 12.67
C GLY A 88 2.42 6.77 12.84
N LEU A 89 2.62 5.47 12.58
CA LEU A 89 1.62 4.43 12.75
C LEU A 89 1.70 3.83 14.14
N ARG A 90 0.54 3.42 14.67
CA ARG A 90 0.46 2.69 15.94
C ARG A 90 1.07 1.30 15.78
N THR A 91 1.82 0.87 16.79
CA THR A 91 2.31 -0.50 16.95
C THR A 91 1.72 -1.10 18.23
N GLU A 92 1.69 -2.43 18.39
CA GLU A 92 1.28 -3.06 19.65
C GLU A 92 2.02 -2.50 20.88
N THR A 93 3.26 -2.05 20.72
CA THR A 93 4.09 -1.45 21.79
C THR A 93 3.71 0.00 22.12
N SER A 94 2.88 0.64 21.29
CA SER A 94 2.44 2.04 21.47
C SER A 94 1.18 2.19 22.35
N ILE A 95 0.69 1.11 22.96
CA ILE A 95 -0.53 1.07 23.81
C ILE A 95 -0.16 1.06 25.30
#